data_AF-A0A7L4KG33-F1
#
_entry.id   AF-A0A7L4KG33-F1
#
_cell.length_a   1.000
_cell.length_b   1.000
_cell.length_c   1.000
_cell.angle_alpha   90.00
_cell.angle_beta   90.00
_cell.angle_gamma   90.00
#
_symmetry.space_group_name_H-M   'P 1'
#
loop_
_entity.id
_entity.type
_entity.pdbx_description
1 polymer ?
#
loop_
_entity_poly.entity_id
_entity_poly.type
_entity_poly.pdbx_seq_one_letter_code
_entity_poly.pdbx_strand_id
1 'polypeptide(L)'
;VTLINQTKSMTVQINSVFLLVLDSANNFAMKGKRKTLNASDVLSAMEEMEFQRFVGPLKESLEVYRREQKGKKEARKDKDKKADSEEQDKSREEENDDDDERMEEEEQNDEEEVDN
;
A
#
# COMPACT_ATOMS: atom_id res chain seq x y z
N VAL A 1 -0.80 0.26 37.76
CA VAL A 1 -1.07 1.66 37.32
C VAL A 1 0.14 2.25 36.58
N THR A 2 1.35 2.20 37.14
CA THR A 2 2.58 2.73 36.50
C THR A 2 2.88 2.12 35.13
N LEU A 3 2.76 0.79 34.99
CA LEU A 3 2.98 0.10 33.72
C LEU A 3 1.99 0.56 32.63
N ILE A 4 0.70 0.70 32.98
CA ILE A 4 -0.35 1.13 32.04
C ILE A 4 -0.06 2.55 31.53
N ASN A 5 0.35 3.46 32.42
CA ASN A 5 0.70 4.83 32.04
C ASN A 5 1.96 4.88 31.16
N GLN A 6 2.96 4.03 31.44
CA GLN A 6 4.14 3.89 30.60
C GLN A 6 3.78 3.35 29.21
N THR A 7 2.94 2.31 29.11
CA THR A 7 2.50 1.76 27.83
C THR A 7 1.77 2.81 27.00
N LYS A 8 0.85 3.58 27.62
CA LYS A 8 0.14 4.68 26.93
C LYS A 8 1.12 5.70 26.34
N SER A 9 2.11 6.12 27.13
CA SER A 9 3.14 7.06 26.68
C SER A 9 3.96 6.48 25.52
N MET A 10 4.37 5.21 25.60
CA MET A 10 5.08 4.53 24.52
C MET A 10 4.25 4.42 23.25
N THR A 11 2.96 4.10 23.34
CA THR A 11 2.07 4.04 22.17
C THR A 11 1.99 5.37 21.46
N VAL A 12 1.84 6.48 22.20
CA VAL A 12 1.83 7.82 21.61
C VAL A 12 3.14 8.10 20.89
N GLN A 13 4.28 7.80 21.52
CA GLN A 13 5.59 7.99 20.89
C GLN A 13 5.76 7.16 19.61
N ILE A 14 5.38 5.87 19.65
CA ILE A 14 5.43 4.99 18.47
C ILE A 14 4.56 5.54 17.36
N ASN A 15 3.33 5.98 17.66
CA ASN A 15 2.43 6.55 16.67
C ASN A 15 3.01 7.82 16.04
N SER A 16 3.63 8.71 16.82
CA SER A 16 4.28 9.91 16.29
C SER A 16 5.42 9.57 15.33
N VAL A 17 6.26 8.59 15.67
CA VAL A 17 7.34 8.13 14.78
C VAL A 17 6.77 7.49 13.52
N PHE A 18 5.69 6.71 13.65
CA PHE A 18 5.03 6.09 12.50
C PHE A 18 4.49 7.14 11.51
N LEU A 19 3.80 8.17 12.01
CA LEU A 19 3.32 9.28 11.18
C LEU A 19 4.48 10.02 10.48
N LEU A 20 5.60 10.20 11.16
CA LEU A 20 6.80 10.81 10.57
C LEU A 20 7.34 9.99 9.38
N VAL A 21 7.38 8.67 9.51
CA VAL A 21 7.78 7.78 8.41
C VAL A 21 6.82 7.88 7.23
N LEU A 22 5.51 7.96 7.48
CA LEU A 22 4.51 8.12 6.41
C LEU A 22 4.69 9.43 5.66
N ASP A 23 4.96 10.53 6.37
CA ASP A 23 5.24 11.83 5.76
C ASP A 23 6.50 11.79 4.88
N SER A 24 7.58 11.18 5.36
CA SER A 24 8.80 10.98 4.55
C SER A 24 8.56 10.09 3.33
N ALA A 25 7.82 8.99 3.48
CA ALA A 25 7.43 8.15 2.35
C ALA A 25 6.61 8.95 1.33
N ASN A 26 5.70 9.82 1.78
CA ASN A 26 4.96 10.73 0.90
C ASN A 26 5.90 11.68 0.15
N ASN A 27 6.91 12.23 0.82
CA ASN A 27 7.93 13.04 0.16
C ASN A 27 8.69 12.26 -0.93
N PHE A 28 8.96 10.96 -0.76
CA PHE A 28 9.54 10.11 -1.82
C PHE A 28 8.60 9.89 -3.01
N ALA A 29 7.31 9.61 -2.76
CA ALA A 29 6.32 9.46 -3.83
C ALA A 29 6.16 10.76 -4.64
N MET A 30 6.07 11.90 -3.94
CA MET A 30 5.91 13.22 -4.56
C MET A 30 7.13 13.62 -5.40
N LYS A 31 8.36 13.27 -4.95
CA LYS A 31 9.58 13.41 -5.78
C LYS A 31 9.50 12.62 -7.09
N GLY A 32 8.82 11.48 -7.06
CA GLY A 32 8.50 10.65 -8.23
C GLY A 32 7.29 11.10 -9.05
N LYS A 33 6.69 12.27 -8.74
CA LYS A 33 5.43 12.76 -9.33
C LYS A 33 4.24 11.81 -9.19
N ARG A 34 4.28 10.93 -8.18
CA ARG A 34 3.20 9.99 -7.88
C ARG A 34 2.37 10.53 -6.73
N LYS A 35 1.05 10.37 -6.84
CA LYS A 35 0.10 10.62 -5.75
C LYS A 35 -0.10 9.37 -4.88
N THR A 36 0.28 8.21 -5.39
CA THR A 36 0.16 6.91 -4.73
C THR A 36 1.50 6.49 -4.12
N LEU A 37 1.45 6.11 -2.84
CA LEU A 37 2.58 5.55 -2.11
C LEU A 37 2.86 4.12 -2.55
N ASN A 38 4.11 3.84 -2.90
CA ASN A 38 4.58 2.52 -3.27
C ASN A 38 5.43 1.93 -2.14
N ALA A 39 5.58 0.60 -2.14
CA ALA A 39 6.42 -0.08 -1.15
C ALA A 39 7.88 0.43 -1.15
N SER A 40 8.40 0.86 -2.31
CA SER A 40 9.72 1.47 -2.42
C SER A 40 9.85 2.76 -1.61
N ASP A 41 8.80 3.58 -1.56
CA ASP A 41 8.84 4.88 -0.89
C ASP A 41 9.00 4.73 0.62
N VAL A 42 8.28 3.76 1.20
CA VAL A 42 8.39 3.42 2.61
C VAL A 42 9.77 2.81 2.92
N LEU A 43 10.30 1.97 2.04
CA LEU A 43 11.63 1.39 2.23
C LEU A 43 12.73 2.46 2.17
N SER A 44 12.62 3.41 1.24
CA SER A 44 13.55 4.56 1.16
C SER A 44 13.44 5.48 2.38
N ALA A 45 12.23 5.74 2.88
CA ALA A 45 12.02 6.50 4.12
C ALA A 45 12.68 5.83 5.34
N MET A 46 12.58 4.50 5.45
CA MET A 46 13.24 3.77 6.53
C MET A 46 14.78 3.85 6.46
N GLU A 47 15.35 3.94 5.27
CA GLU A 47 16.80 4.13 5.09
C GLU A 47 17.22 5.58 5.40
N GLU A 48 16.48 6.58 4.91
CA GLU A 48 16.75 8.01 5.17
C GLU A 48 16.64 8.36 6.65
N MET A 49 15.68 7.78 7.37
CA MET A 49 15.45 8.01 8.80
C MET A 49 16.31 7.13 9.72
N GLU A 50 17.35 6.47 9.19
CA GLU A 50 18.28 5.60 9.94
C GLU A 50 17.61 4.37 10.60
N PHE A 51 16.43 3.98 10.16
CA PHE A 51 15.68 2.81 10.60
C PHE A 51 15.96 1.56 9.74
N GLN A 52 17.11 1.52 9.08
CA GLN A 52 17.54 0.45 8.15
C GLN A 52 17.46 -0.98 8.72
N ARG A 53 17.56 -1.15 10.04
CA ARG A 53 17.39 -2.46 10.70
C ARG A 53 16.03 -3.12 10.42
N PHE A 54 15.01 -2.32 10.10
CA PHE A 54 13.66 -2.80 9.79
C PHE A 54 13.47 -3.11 8.30
N VAL A 55 14.39 -2.69 7.42
CA VAL A 55 14.28 -2.89 5.96
C VAL A 55 14.24 -4.37 5.60
N GLY A 56 15.09 -5.20 6.23
CA GLY A 56 15.10 -6.66 6.02
C GLY A 56 13.75 -7.30 6.38
N PRO A 57 13.29 -7.17 7.63
CA PRO A 57 11.97 -7.67 8.06
C PRO A 57 10.79 -7.16 7.22
N LEU A 58 10.83 -5.90 6.77
CA LEU A 58 9.80 -5.32 5.90
C LEU A 58 9.79 -5.95 4.51
N LYS A 59 10.97 -6.21 3.92
CA LYS A 59 11.08 -6.88 2.62
C LYS A 59 10.56 -8.32 2.66
N GLU A 60 10.85 -9.05 3.74
CA GLU A 60 10.31 -10.40 3.95
C GLU A 60 8.77 -10.37 4.03
N SER A 61 8.23 -9.45 4.83
CA SER A 61 6.77 -9.27 4.95
C SER A 61 6.11 -8.90 3.62
N LEU A 62 6.78 -8.08 2.80
CA LEU A 62 6.31 -7.69 1.47
C LEU A 62 6.30 -8.88 0.49
N GLU A 63 7.27 -9.78 0.57
CA GLU A 63 7.29 -10.99 -0.25
C GLU A 63 6.11 -11.91 0.07
N VAL A 64 5.85 -12.13 1.37
CA VAL A 64 4.69 -12.90 1.84
C VAL A 64 3.39 -12.29 1.31
N TYR A 65 3.21 -10.97 1.47
CA TYR A 65 2.05 -10.25 0.95
C TYR A 65 1.85 -10.45 -0.56
N ARG A 66 2.93 -10.31 -1.35
CA ARG A 66 2.87 -10.50 -2.81
C ARG A 66 2.47 -11.92 -3.19
N ARG A 67 2.98 -12.93 -2.48
CA ARG A 67 2.63 -14.34 -2.69
C ARG A 67 1.16 -14.59 -2.41
N GLU A 68 0.64 -14.06 -1.30
CA GLU A 68 -0.77 -14.17 -0.94
C GLU A 68 -1.70 -13.49 -1.94
N GLN A 69 -1.31 -12.32 -2.44
CA GLN A 69 -2.12 -11.60 -3.45
C GLN A 69 -2.16 -12.32 -4.80
N LYS A 70 -1.05 -12.94 -5.22
CA LYS A 70 -1.03 -13.77 -6.44
C LYS A 70 -1.96 -14.98 -6.31
N GLY A 71 -1.91 -15.70 -5.18
CA GLY A 71 -2.80 -16.85 -4.93
C GLY A 71 -4.29 -16.47 -4.90
N LYS A 72 -4.64 -15.27 -4.38
CA LYS A 72 -6.02 -14.75 -4.43
C LYS A 72 -6.48 -14.45 -5.86
N LYS A 73 -5.61 -13.94 -6.72
CA LYS A 73 -5.92 -13.68 -8.14
C LYS A 73 -6.07 -14.99 -8.92
N GLU A 74 -5.20 -15.97 -8.69
CA GLU A 74 -5.27 -17.29 -9.32
C GLU A 74 -6.55 -18.07 -8.92
N ALA A 75 -6.93 -18.05 -7.64
CA ALA A 75 -8.16 -18.69 -7.16
C ALA A 75 -9.46 -18.07 -7.72
N ARG A 76 -9.43 -16.78 -8.12
CA ARG A 76 -10.55 -16.14 -8.83
C ARG A 76 -10.62 -16.60 -10.28
N LYS A 77 -9.46 -16.74 -10.95
CA LYS A 77 -9.37 -17.18 -12.34
C LYS A 77 -9.81 -18.64 -12.54
N ASP A 78 -9.62 -19.49 -11.54
CA ASP A 78 -10.08 -20.90 -11.57
C ASP A 78 -11.59 -21.07 -11.34
N LYS A 79 -12.27 -20.11 -10.71
CA LYS A 79 -13.73 -20.13 -10.58
C LYS A 79 -14.45 -19.77 -11.88
N ASP A 80 -13.89 -18.88 -12.70
CA ASP A 80 -14.47 -18.51 -14.00
C ASP A 80 -14.31 -19.63 -15.04
N LYS A 81 -13.21 -20.40 -15.01
CA LYS A 81 -12.99 -21.50 -15.97
C LYS A 81 -13.92 -22.71 -15.81
N LYS A 82 -14.68 -22.81 -14.71
CA LYS A 82 -15.66 -23.89 -14.52
C LYS A 82 -17.06 -23.54 -15.04
N ALA A 83 -17.31 -22.28 -15.42
CA ALA A 83 -18.53 -21.84 -16.08
C ALA A 83 -18.42 -21.83 -17.62
N ASP A 84 -17.22 -22.02 -18.17
CA ASP A 84 -16.90 -21.80 -19.58
C ASP A 84 -16.33 -23.06 -20.29
N SER A 85 -16.80 -24.26 -19.90
CA SER A 85 -16.48 -25.51 -20.63
C SER A 85 -17.49 -25.89 -21.70
N GLU A 86 -18.31 -24.95 -22.19
CA GLU A 86 -19.25 -25.21 -23.29
C GLU A 86 -19.07 -24.40 -24.57
N GLU A 87 -18.13 -23.43 -24.69
CA GLU A 87 -17.88 -22.85 -26.01
C GLU A 87 -16.41 -22.60 -26.34
N GLN A 88 -16.04 -23.23 -27.44
CA GLN A 88 -14.73 -23.34 -28.02
C GLN A 88 -14.36 -22.04 -28.75
N ASP A 89 -13.06 -21.73 -28.74
CA ASP A 89 -12.36 -21.09 -29.86
C ASP A 89 -12.64 -19.60 -30.12
N LYS A 90 -11.75 -18.72 -29.64
CA LYS A 90 -10.89 -17.89 -30.50
C LYS A 90 -9.97 -16.94 -29.75
N SER A 91 -8.84 -16.71 -30.39
CA SER A 91 -7.89 -15.57 -30.29
C SER A 91 -6.93 -15.53 -29.10
N ARG A 92 -5.67 -15.78 -29.47
CA ARG A 92 -4.41 -15.43 -28.81
C ARG A 92 -4.21 -13.91 -28.72
N GLU A 93 -3.29 -13.56 -27.83
CA GLU A 93 -2.54 -12.29 -27.69
C GLU A 93 -3.38 -11.13 -27.13
N GLU A 94 -3.00 -10.43 -26.06
CA GLU A 94 -1.68 -9.87 -25.76
C GLU A 94 -1.30 -9.97 -24.27
N GLU A 95 -0.05 -10.36 -24.02
CA GLU A 95 0.67 -10.01 -22.79
C GLU A 95 1.14 -8.56 -22.92
N ASN A 96 0.66 -7.68 -22.05
CA ASN A 96 1.49 -6.64 -21.48
C ASN A 96 1.07 -6.39 -20.02
N ASP A 97 2.09 -6.51 -19.18
CA ASP A 97 2.14 -6.23 -17.75
C ASP A 97 1.91 -4.74 -17.46
N ASP A 98 1.54 -4.47 -16.21
CA ASP A 98 1.59 -3.17 -15.53
C ASP A 98 0.83 -2.00 -16.17
N ASP A 99 -0.43 -1.82 -15.75
CA ASP A 99 -0.86 -0.47 -15.38
C ASP A 99 -1.99 -0.48 -14.33
N ASP A 100 -1.87 0.48 -13.43
CA ASP A 100 -2.82 1.08 -12.50
C ASP A 100 -4.29 1.08 -12.98
N GLU A 101 -5.37 1.23 -12.20
CA GLU A 101 -5.65 1.90 -10.93
C GLU A 101 -7.16 1.67 -10.69
N ARG A 102 -7.63 1.76 -9.44
CA ARG A 102 -8.85 2.49 -9.01
C ARG A 102 -9.34 1.96 -7.67
N MET A 103 -9.08 2.71 -6.62
CA MET A 103 -10.14 3.01 -5.67
C MET A 103 -10.44 4.49 -5.82
N GLU A 104 -11.58 4.80 -6.43
CA GLU A 104 -12.20 6.11 -6.28
C GLU A 104 -12.67 6.23 -4.84
N GLU A 105 -12.26 7.27 -4.13
CA GLU A 105 -13.01 7.75 -2.98
C GLU A 105 -13.44 9.20 -3.24
N GLU A 106 -14.70 9.41 -2.89
CA GLU A 106 -15.60 10.46 -3.33
C GLU A 106 -15.27 11.85 -2.77
N GLU A 107 -15.73 12.86 -3.51
CA GLU A 107 -15.74 14.26 -3.12
C GLU A 107 -16.43 14.47 -1.76
N GLN A 108 -15.78 15.22 -0.85
CA GLN A 108 -16.49 16.02 0.13
C GLN A 108 -16.08 17.48 -0.02
N ASN A 109 -17.02 18.18 -0.64
CA ASN A 109 -17.19 19.63 -0.66
C ASN A 109 -17.39 20.13 0.78
N ASP A 110 -16.55 21.05 1.24
CA ASP A 110 -16.91 22.00 2.28
C ASP A 110 -16.37 23.38 1.84
N GLU A 111 -17.27 24.12 1.20
CA GLU A 111 -17.24 25.57 1.13
C GLU A 111 -17.32 26.12 2.55
N GLU A 112 -16.28 26.82 3.02
CA GLU A 112 -16.49 27.93 3.94
C GLU A 112 -15.74 29.16 3.40
N GLU A 113 -16.48 29.95 2.62
CA GLU A 113 -16.29 31.40 2.63
C GLU A 113 -16.49 31.90 4.06
N VAL A 114 -15.48 32.59 4.60
CA VAL A 114 -15.74 33.65 5.56
C VAL A 114 -14.99 34.87 5.08
N ASP A 115 -15.76 35.77 4.46
CA ASP A 115 -15.40 37.12 4.08
C ASP A 115 -15.05 37.96 5.32
N ASN A 116 -14.15 38.93 5.07
CA ASN A 116 -13.80 40.13 5.85
C ASN A 116 -12.61 40.10 6.83
#